data_AF-A0A1G2NEL6-F1
#
_entry.id   AF-A0A1G2NEL6-F1
#
_cell.length_a   1.000
_cell.length_b   1.000
_cell.length_c   1.000
_cell.angle_alpha   90.00
_cell.angle_beta   90.00
_cell.angle_gamma   90.00
#
_symmetry.space_group_name_H-M   'P 1'
#
loop_
_entity.id
_entity.type
_entity.pdbx_description
1 polymer ?
#
loop_
_entity_poly.entity_id
_entity_poly.type
_entity_poly.pdbx_seq_one_letter_code
_entity_poly.pdbx_strand_id
1 'polypeptide(L)'
;MYLERNPLVFSAGMFWEKRVFGCCASNFDTPDYLDLALAITDAARRQDERRWDPKAPSTIIARRLFASVKAHLDEIDAEDLMLYCSIGTALDRFHGADAFFRVRSHVVFIDLTMRLDKRSRKAFLFRPQNLTKRNLFVFGRAIAAVLNDGIASSRKTTVAAP
;
A
#
# COMPACT_ATOMS: atom_id res chain seq x y z
N MET A 1 -22.42 34.50 -14.09
CA MET A 1 -23.06 33.19 -13.88
C MET A 1 -22.07 32.34 -13.10
N TYR A 2 -22.21 32.29 -11.77
CA TYR A 2 -21.34 31.49 -10.90
C TYR A 2 -21.80 30.04 -11.01
N LEU A 3 -20.94 29.16 -11.51
CA LEU A 3 -21.13 27.71 -11.40
C LEU A 3 -21.03 27.37 -9.91
N GLU A 4 -22.18 27.15 -9.28
CA GLU A 4 -22.26 26.56 -7.95
C GLU A 4 -21.41 25.28 -7.95
N ARG A 5 -20.36 25.28 -7.12
CA ARG A 5 -19.55 24.10 -6.87
C ARG A 5 -20.48 23.06 -6.27
N ASN A 6 -20.89 22.10 -7.10
CA ASN A 6 -21.55 20.88 -6.69
C ASN A 6 -20.81 20.34 -5.45
N PRO A 7 -21.47 20.14 -4.30
CA PRO A 7 -20.82 19.55 -3.14
C PRO A 7 -20.24 18.21 -3.60
N LEU A 8 -18.91 18.07 -3.50
CA LEU A 8 -18.19 16.87 -3.92
C LEU A 8 -18.86 15.66 -3.28
N VAL A 9 -19.63 14.91 -4.08
CA VAL A 9 -20.18 13.62 -3.66
C VAL A 9 -18.99 12.68 -3.60
N PHE A 10 -18.36 12.61 -2.42
CA PHE A 10 -17.29 11.67 -2.15
C PHE A 10 -17.85 10.25 -2.34
N SER A 11 -17.27 9.51 -3.28
CA SER A 11 -17.62 8.11 -3.44
C SER A 11 -17.22 7.32 -2.19
N ALA A 12 -17.88 6.18 -1.94
CA ALA A 12 -17.52 5.30 -0.83
C ALA A 12 -16.04 4.86 -0.86
N GLY A 13 -15.44 4.79 -2.06
CA GLY A 13 -14.01 4.51 -2.24
C GLY A 13 -13.12 5.61 -1.66
N MET A 14 -13.42 6.88 -1.96
CA MET A 14 -12.64 8.01 -1.44
C MET A 14 -12.71 8.12 0.08
N PHE A 15 -13.87 7.82 0.68
CA PHE A 15 -13.98 7.73 2.13
C PHE A 15 -13.13 6.60 2.70
N TRP A 16 -13.06 5.47 2.00
CA TRP A 16 -12.24 4.35 2.42
C TRP A 16 -10.74 4.69 2.38
N GLU A 17 -10.26 5.24 1.27
CA GLU A 17 -8.91 5.78 1.13
C GLU A 17 -8.56 6.75 2.26
N LYS A 18 -9.43 7.74 2.50
CA LYS A 18 -9.20 8.74 3.56
C LYS A 18 -9.15 8.14 4.95
N ARG A 19 -9.95 7.10 5.24
CA ARG A 19 -9.90 6.40 6.53
C ARG A 19 -8.62 5.58 6.70
N VAL A 20 -8.11 4.98 5.62
CA VAL A 20 -6.91 4.13 5.66
C VAL A 20 -5.63 4.97 5.62
N PHE A 21 -5.54 5.99 4.77
CA PHE A 21 -4.30 6.72 4.50
C PHE A 21 -4.38 8.23 4.80
N GLY A 22 -5.52 8.74 5.26
CA GLY A 22 -5.68 10.17 5.57
C GLY A 22 -5.83 11.08 4.34
N CYS A 23 -5.72 10.52 3.13
CA CYS A 23 -5.86 11.20 1.85
C CYS A 23 -6.68 10.35 0.87
N CYS A 24 -7.10 10.95 -0.24
CA CYS A 24 -7.79 10.28 -1.35
C CYS A 24 -7.29 10.83 -2.68
N ALA A 25 -7.57 10.12 -3.79
CA ALA A 25 -6.99 10.45 -5.10
C ALA A 25 -7.30 11.89 -5.56
N SER A 26 -8.46 12.45 -5.19
CA SER A 26 -8.83 13.83 -5.56
C SER A 26 -8.04 14.92 -4.84
N ASN A 27 -7.18 14.58 -3.88
CA ASN A 27 -6.29 15.54 -3.23
C ASN A 27 -5.06 15.87 -4.07
N PHE A 28 -4.86 15.19 -5.21
CA PHE A 28 -3.65 15.27 -6.00
C PHE A 28 -3.99 15.56 -7.46
N ASP A 29 -3.08 16.27 -8.14
CA ASP A 29 -3.13 16.43 -9.58
C ASP A 29 -2.90 15.09 -10.29
N THR A 30 -3.33 14.98 -11.54
CA THR A 30 -3.12 13.77 -12.33
C THR A 30 -1.63 13.62 -12.64
N PRO A 31 -0.98 12.50 -12.28
CA PRO A 31 0.44 12.28 -12.54
C PRO A 31 0.67 11.88 -13.99
N ASP A 32 1.89 12.12 -14.48
CA ASP A 32 2.38 11.54 -15.73
C ASP A 32 2.52 10.02 -15.62
N TYR A 33 2.42 9.34 -16.76
CA TYR A 33 2.67 7.91 -16.83
C TYR A 33 4.14 7.60 -16.51
N LEU A 34 4.36 6.60 -15.66
CA LEU A 34 5.66 6.03 -15.35
C LEU A 34 5.58 4.51 -15.50
N ASP A 35 6.67 3.87 -15.92
CA ASP A 35 6.79 2.42 -15.82
C ASP A 35 6.70 1.95 -14.36
N LEU A 36 6.50 0.66 -14.14
CA LEU A 36 6.24 0.14 -12.79
C LEU A 36 7.40 0.41 -11.82
N ALA A 37 8.66 0.27 -12.26
CA ALA A 37 9.82 0.44 -11.38
C ALA A 37 10.02 1.91 -10.99
N LEU A 38 9.85 2.82 -11.96
CA LEU A 38 9.88 4.26 -11.72
C LEU A 38 8.68 4.71 -10.87
N ALA A 39 7.49 4.13 -11.09
CA ALA A 39 6.30 4.45 -10.31
C ALA A 39 6.45 4.07 -8.83
N ILE A 40 7.06 2.93 -8.51
CA ILE A 40 7.38 2.53 -7.13
C ILE A 40 8.36 3.53 -6.50
N THR A 41 9.43 3.87 -7.22
CA THR A 41 10.45 4.81 -6.74
C THR A 41 9.87 6.21 -6.50
N ASP A 42 9.06 6.70 -7.44
CA ASP A 42 8.39 8.01 -7.32
C ASP A 42 7.39 8.02 -6.15
N ALA A 43 6.56 6.98 -6.01
CA ALA A 43 5.66 6.85 -4.87
C ALA A 43 6.44 6.87 -3.56
N ALA A 44 7.54 6.12 -3.44
CA ALA A 44 8.38 6.10 -2.25
C ALA A 44 9.02 7.46 -1.92
N ARG A 45 9.39 8.25 -2.93
CA ARG A 45 9.99 9.58 -2.75
C ARG A 45 8.98 10.63 -2.27
N ARG A 46 7.71 10.52 -2.67
CA ARG A 46 6.66 11.53 -2.39
C ARG A 46 6.02 11.44 -1.01
N GLN A 47 6.53 10.60 -0.10
CA GLN A 47 5.88 10.40 1.21
C GLN A 47 5.93 11.66 2.08
N ASP A 48 6.99 12.46 1.98
CA ASP A 48 7.13 13.72 2.73
C ASP A 48 6.09 14.76 2.29
N GLU A 49 5.86 14.89 0.99
CA GLU A 49 4.80 15.76 0.41
C GLU A 49 3.42 15.38 0.97
N ARG A 50 3.25 14.11 1.34
CA ARG A 50 2.01 13.51 1.87
C ARG A 50 1.95 13.50 3.39
N ARG A 51 3.00 13.97 4.07
CA ARG A 51 3.17 13.87 5.53
C ARG A 51 2.95 12.44 6.03
N TRP A 52 3.47 11.47 5.28
CA TRP A 52 3.34 10.05 5.56
C TRP A 52 4.69 9.48 5.96
N ASP A 53 4.80 8.93 7.17
CA ASP A 53 5.97 8.16 7.58
C ASP A 53 5.74 6.67 7.27
N PRO A 54 6.50 6.06 6.34
CA PRO A 54 6.33 4.65 6.01
C PRO A 54 6.62 3.68 7.15
N LYS A 55 7.45 4.05 8.13
CA LYS A 55 7.75 3.24 9.31
C LYS A 55 6.77 3.50 10.47
N ALA A 56 6.07 4.64 10.45
CA ALA A 56 5.08 5.02 11.45
C ALA A 56 3.79 5.58 10.83
N PRO A 57 2.96 4.74 10.18
CA PRO A 57 1.70 5.19 9.57
C PRO A 57 0.81 6.00 10.53
N SER A 58 0.24 7.11 10.04
CA SER A 58 -0.44 8.09 10.90
C SER A 58 -1.89 7.73 11.25
N THR A 59 -2.56 6.88 10.47
CA THR A 59 -3.95 6.47 10.73
C THR A 59 -4.02 5.22 11.60
N ILE A 60 -5.13 5.06 12.35
CA ILE A 60 -5.36 3.88 13.18
C ILE A 60 -5.41 2.60 12.33
N ILE A 61 -6.03 2.64 11.16
CA ILE A 61 -6.18 1.47 10.29
C ILE A 61 -4.81 1.05 9.73
N ALA A 62 -4.04 2.00 9.20
CA ALA A 62 -2.72 1.69 8.65
C ALA A 62 -1.75 1.24 9.75
N ARG A 63 -1.79 1.81 10.96
CA ARG A 63 -0.99 1.29 12.10
C ARG A 63 -1.31 -0.16 12.41
N ARG A 64 -2.60 -0.51 12.47
CA ARG A 64 -3.03 -1.89 12.75
C ARG A 64 -2.59 -2.84 11.64
N LEU A 65 -2.74 -2.43 10.38
CA LEU A 65 -2.29 -3.20 9.23
C LEU A 65 -0.77 -3.41 9.25
N PHE A 66 0.00 -2.34 9.47
CA PHE A 66 1.45 -2.37 9.59
C PHE A 66 1.92 -3.30 10.71
N ALA A 67 1.37 -3.13 11.92
CA ALA A 67 1.69 -3.98 13.06
C ALA A 67 1.36 -5.45 12.80
N SER A 68 0.26 -5.72 12.07
CA SER A 68 -0.12 -7.09 11.73
C SER A 68 0.84 -7.75 10.75
N VAL A 69 1.38 -7.04 9.76
CA VAL A 69 2.41 -7.59 8.86
C VAL A 69 3.72 -7.77 9.63
N LYS A 70 4.12 -6.75 10.39
CA LYS A 70 5.36 -6.74 11.19
C LYS A 70 5.45 -7.94 12.13
N ALA A 71 4.35 -8.34 12.77
CA ALA A 71 4.29 -9.48 13.68
C ALA A 71 4.58 -10.86 13.05
N HIS A 72 4.69 -10.94 11.73
CA HIS A 72 4.94 -12.17 10.98
C HIS A 72 6.27 -12.19 10.22
N LEU A 73 7.09 -11.15 10.39
CA LEU A 73 8.44 -11.08 9.84
C LEU A 73 9.45 -11.49 10.92
N ASP A 74 10.65 -11.89 10.50
CA ASP A 74 11.78 -12.02 11.43
C ASP A 74 12.19 -10.64 11.95
N GLU A 75 12.99 -10.58 13.03
CA GLU A 75 13.33 -9.33 13.71
C GLU A 75 13.99 -8.31 12.76
N ILE A 76 14.91 -8.77 11.91
CA ILE A 76 15.66 -7.91 10.99
C ILE A 76 14.73 -7.37 9.90
N ASP A 77 13.92 -8.23 9.28
CA ASP A 77 12.99 -7.84 8.22
C ASP A 77 11.84 -6.97 8.77
N ALA A 78 11.47 -7.16 10.04
CA ALA A 78 10.48 -6.35 10.76
C ALA A 78 10.97 -4.92 11.05
N GLU A 79 12.28 -4.69 11.20
CA GLU A 79 12.90 -3.36 11.33
C GLU A 79 12.97 -2.62 9.99
N ASP A 80 13.15 -3.37 8.91
CA ASP A 80 13.19 -2.87 7.53
C ASP A 80 11.81 -2.63 6.91
N LEU A 81 10.73 -3.11 7.55
CA LEU A 81 9.37 -2.98 7.04
C LEU A 81 8.94 -1.51 6.89
N MET A 82 8.39 -1.19 5.71
CA MET A 82 7.82 0.11 5.39
C MET A 82 6.47 -0.06 4.67
N LEU A 83 5.50 0.79 4.97
CA LEU A 83 4.21 0.88 4.28
C LEU A 83 4.09 2.23 3.56
N TYR A 84 4.13 2.20 2.24
CA TYR A 84 4.06 3.38 1.38
C TYR A 84 2.63 3.64 0.91
N CYS A 85 2.20 4.90 0.97
CA CYS A 85 0.94 5.36 0.39
C CYS A 85 1.16 5.77 -1.08
N SER A 86 0.35 5.24 -1.99
CA SER A 86 0.49 5.46 -3.44
C SER A 86 -0.69 6.20 -4.06
N ILE A 87 -1.73 6.51 -3.29
CA ILE A 87 -2.95 7.21 -3.73
C ILE A 87 -2.62 8.49 -4.52
N GLY A 88 -3.12 8.64 -5.74
CA GLY A 88 -2.85 9.79 -6.60
C GLY A 88 -1.42 9.86 -7.16
N THR A 89 -0.61 8.80 -7.03
CA THR A 89 0.67 8.66 -7.75
C THR A 89 0.48 7.90 -9.07
N ALA A 90 1.51 7.84 -9.91
CA ALA A 90 1.49 7.02 -11.12
C ALA A 90 1.26 5.53 -10.80
N LEU A 91 1.72 5.05 -9.63
CA LEU A 91 1.55 3.67 -9.19
C LEU A 91 0.08 3.33 -8.91
N ASP A 92 -0.66 4.23 -8.27
CA ASP A 92 -2.11 4.10 -8.12
C ASP A 92 -2.78 4.20 -9.50
N ARG A 93 -2.55 5.32 -10.20
CA ARG A 93 -3.33 5.67 -11.40
C ARG A 93 -3.18 4.71 -12.57
N PHE A 94 -1.97 4.21 -12.82
CA PHE A 94 -1.66 3.42 -14.00
C PHE A 94 -1.36 1.94 -13.70
N HIS A 95 -1.03 1.60 -12.45
CA HIS A 95 -0.69 0.23 -12.05
C HIS A 95 -1.67 -0.37 -11.04
N GLY A 96 -2.61 0.41 -10.52
CA GLY A 96 -3.73 -0.06 -9.70
C GLY A 96 -3.30 -0.53 -8.31
N ALA A 97 -2.35 0.18 -7.69
CA ALA A 97 -1.91 -0.09 -6.33
C ALA A 97 -2.01 1.19 -5.48
N ASP A 98 -2.92 1.19 -4.51
CA ASP A 98 -3.13 2.30 -3.57
C ASP A 98 -2.03 2.40 -2.52
N ALA A 99 -1.35 1.28 -2.25
CA ALA A 99 -0.25 1.21 -1.32
C ALA A 99 0.65 0.01 -1.60
N PHE A 100 1.81 -0.03 -0.93
CA PHE A 100 2.64 -1.22 -0.92
C PHE A 100 3.45 -1.35 0.36
N PHE A 101 3.69 -2.61 0.76
CA PHE A 101 4.71 -2.93 1.73
C PHE A 101 6.05 -3.12 1.03
N ARG A 102 7.13 -2.70 1.68
CA ARG A 102 8.49 -2.93 1.24
C ARG A 102 9.35 -3.45 2.39
N VAL A 103 10.15 -4.48 2.11
CA VAL A 103 11.26 -4.93 2.94
C VAL A 103 12.46 -5.06 2.00
N ARG A 104 13.48 -4.23 2.20
CA ARG A 104 14.64 -4.13 1.29
C ARG A 104 14.19 -3.87 -0.16
N SER A 105 14.52 -4.77 -1.10
CA SER A 105 14.13 -4.69 -2.51
C SER A 105 12.78 -5.37 -2.83
N HIS A 106 12.14 -6.03 -1.86
CA HIS A 106 10.91 -6.79 -2.08
C HIS A 106 9.67 -5.94 -1.80
N VAL A 107 8.73 -5.95 -2.75
CA VAL A 107 7.53 -5.11 -2.74
C VAL A 107 6.28 -5.98 -2.85
N VAL A 108 5.27 -5.68 -2.03
CA VAL A 108 3.94 -6.31 -2.10
C VAL A 108 2.88 -5.22 -2.20
N PHE A 109 2.12 -5.22 -3.29
CA PHE A 109 1.07 -4.23 -3.55
C PHE A 109 -0.22 -4.51 -2.79
N ILE A 110 -0.87 -3.42 -2.39
CA ILE A 110 -2.20 -3.38 -1.77
C ILE A 110 -3.09 -2.50 -2.61
N ASP A 111 -4.30 -2.97 -2.82
CA ASP A 111 -5.37 -2.23 -3.49
C ASP A 111 -6.58 -2.16 -2.53
N LEU A 112 -6.98 -0.93 -2.22
CA LEU A 112 -8.13 -0.61 -1.42
C LEU A 112 -9.39 -0.77 -2.27
N THR A 113 -10.37 -1.50 -1.75
CA THR A 113 -11.61 -1.65 -2.49
C THR A 113 -12.81 -1.84 -1.58
N MET A 114 -13.91 -1.19 -1.97
CA MET A 114 -15.24 -1.42 -1.40
C MET A 114 -15.98 -2.55 -2.14
N ARG A 115 -15.48 -2.96 -3.30
CA ARG A 115 -16.09 -3.97 -4.17
C ARG A 115 -15.73 -5.38 -3.71
N LEU A 116 -16.74 -6.16 -3.34
CA LEU A 116 -16.58 -7.56 -2.95
C LEU A 116 -16.25 -8.46 -4.14
N ASP A 117 -16.75 -8.11 -5.33
CA ASP A 117 -16.56 -8.84 -6.58
C ASP A 117 -15.20 -8.58 -7.25
N LYS A 118 -14.48 -7.52 -6.84
CA LYS A 118 -13.15 -7.20 -7.38
C LYS A 118 -12.20 -8.39 -7.16
N ARG A 119 -11.52 -8.80 -8.22
CA ARG A 119 -10.43 -9.79 -8.19
C ARG A 119 -9.16 -9.13 -8.69
N SER A 120 -8.04 -9.39 -8.04
CA SER A 120 -6.72 -8.92 -8.46
C SER A 120 -5.74 -10.08 -8.43
N ARG A 121 -4.89 -10.17 -9.46
CA ARG A 121 -3.76 -11.11 -9.51
C ARG A 121 -2.46 -10.47 -9.03
N LYS A 122 -2.40 -9.14 -8.94
CA LYS A 122 -1.17 -8.36 -8.72
C LYS A 122 -1.08 -7.75 -7.32
N ALA A 123 -2.21 -7.58 -6.63
CA ALA A 123 -2.28 -6.87 -5.36
C ALA A 123 -3.21 -7.58 -4.37
N PHE A 124 -2.90 -7.43 -3.08
CA PHE A 124 -3.77 -7.84 -2.00
C PHE A 124 -4.92 -6.85 -1.84
N LEU A 125 -6.16 -7.36 -1.95
CA LEU A 125 -7.36 -6.53 -1.85
C LEU A 125 -7.71 -6.26 -0.39
N PHE A 126 -7.52 -5.02 0.07
CA PHE A 126 -7.82 -4.61 1.43
C PHE A 126 -9.17 -3.90 1.51
N ARG A 127 -10.09 -4.55 2.22
CA ARG A 127 -11.50 -4.16 2.34
C ARG A 127 -11.89 -3.85 3.78
N PRO A 128 -13.02 -3.18 4.03
CA PRO A 128 -13.52 -2.96 5.38
C PRO A 128 -13.70 -4.26 6.20
N GLN A 129 -14.07 -5.37 5.57
CA GLN A 129 -14.23 -6.66 6.26
C GLN A 129 -12.91 -7.22 6.80
N ASN A 130 -11.77 -6.76 6.27
CA ASN A 130 -10.45 -7.13 6.78
C ASN A 130 -10.11 -6.46 8.13
N LEU A 131 -10.91 -5.50 8.61
CA LEU A 131 -10.63 -4.77 9.85
C LEU A 131 -10.90 -5.54 11.16
N THR A 132 -11.53 -6.72 11.09
CA THR A 132 -11.66 -7.56 12.29
C THR A 132 -10.29 -8.05 12.73
N LYS A 133 -10.04 -8.22 14.04
CA LYS A 133 -8.75 -8.68 14.57
C LYS A 133 -8.26 -9.96 13.85
N ARG A 134 -9.16 -10.92 13.67
CA ARG A 134 -8.88 -12.19 12.98
C ARG A 134 -8.53 -11.97 11.51
N ASN A 135 -9.33 -11.20 10.77
CA ASN A 135 -9.10 -11.03 9.34
C ASN A 135 -7.85 -10.20 9.07
N LEU A 136 -7.55 -9.23 9.91
CA LEU A 136 -6.35 -8.43 9.81
C LEU A 136 -5.11 -9.29 10.04
N PHE A 137 -5.13 -10.16 11.05
CA PHE A 137 -4.06 -11.14 11.30
C PHE A 137 -3.83 -12.05 10.09
N VAL A 138 -4.90 -12.63 9.53
CA VAL A 138 -4.80 -13.49 8.33
C VAL A 138 -4.24 -12.71 7.14
N PHE A 139 -4.67 -11.47 6.96
CA PHE A 139 -4.21 -10.60 5.88
C PHE A 139 -2.72 -10.24 6.04
N GLY A 140 -2.31 -9.83 7.26
CA GLY A 140 -0.93 -9.51 7.57
C GLY A 140 0.01 -10.70 7.37
N ARG A 141 -0.41 -11.90 7.82
CA ARG A 141 0.33 -13.15 7.60
C ARG A 141 0.53 -13.45 6.13
N ALA A 142 -0.49 -13.25 5.29
CA ALA A 142 -0.40 -13.53 3.87
C ALA A 142 0.58 -12.59 3.14
N ILE A 143 0.61 -11.31 3.51
CA ILE A 143 1.59 -10.35 2.99
C ILE A 143 3.01 -10.73 3.44
N ALA A 144 3.18 -11.02 4.74
CA ALA A 144 4.49 -11.38 5.29
C ALA A 144 5.05 -12.67 4.64
N ALA A 145 4.20 -13.66 4.35
CA ALA A 145 4.62 -14.86 3.64
C ALA A 145 5.23 -14.53 2.27
N VAL A 146 4.57 -13.67 1.47
CA VAL A 146 5.10 -13.25 0.16
C VAL A 146 6.41 -12.47 0.28
N LEU A 147 6.53 -11.62 1.29
CA LEU A 147 7.79 -10.90 1.56
C LEU A 147 8.92 -11.87 1.91
N ASN A 148 8.68 -12.80 2.83
CA ASN A 148 9.65 -13.81 3.27
C ASN A 148 10.09 -14.71 2.10
N ASP A 149 9.17 -15.15 1.25
CA ASP A 149 9.47 -15.96 0.07
C ASP A 149 10.37 -15.20 -0.93
N GLY A 150 10.09 -13.91 -1.14
CA GLY A 150 10.92 -13.03 -1.95
C GLY A 150 12.34 -12.92 -1.40
N ILE A 151 12.46 -12.64 -0.10
CA ILE A 151 13.74 -12.47 0.61
C ILE A 151 14.56 -13.76 0.56
N ALA A 152 13.93 -14.91 0.81
CA ALA A 152 14.59 -16.21 0.77
C ALA A 152 15.11 -16.56 -0.62
N SER A 153 14.36 -16.18 -1.67
CA SER A 153 14.75 -16.42 -3.07
C SER A 153 15.99 -15.61 -3.46
N SER A 154 16.09 -14.34 -3.05
CA SER A 154 17.25 -13.49 -3.32
C SER A 154 18.54 -14.01 -2.69
N ARG A 155 18.46 -14.59 -1.47
CA ARG A 155 19.64 -15.14 -0.76
C ARG A 155 20.25 -16.33 -1.50
N LYS A 156 19.45 -17.14 -2.21
CA LYS A 156 19.94 -18.32 -2.95
C LYS A 156 20.74 -17.94 -4.19
N THR A 157 20.36 -16.86 -4.87
CA THR A 157 21.02 -16.42 -6.11
C THR A 157 22.43 -15.87 -5.85
N THR A 158 22.65 -15.18 -4.73
CA THR A 158 23.94 -14.56 -4.40
C THR A 158 25.04 -15.57 -4.08
N VAL A 159 24.69 -16.76 -3.57
CA VAL A 159 25.67 -17.80 -3.18
C VAL A 159 26.15 -18.62 -4.39
N ALA A 160 25.48 -18.51 -5.54
CA ALA A 160 25.80 -19.27 -6.75
C ALA A 160 26.70 -18.53 -7.76
N ALA A 161 27.22 -17.35 -7.42
CA ALA A 161 28.21 -16.65 -8.25
C ALA A 161 29.63 -17.14 -7.90
N PRO A 162 30.37 -17.77 -8.84
CA PRO A 162 31.72 -18.28 -8.62
C PRO A 162 32.78 -17.18 -8.49
#